data_AF-A0A7T8KDM6-F1
#
_entry.id   AF-A0A7T8KDM6-F1
#
_cell.length_a   1.000
_cell.length_b   1.000
_cell.length_c   1.000
_cell.angle_alpha   90.00
_cell.angle_beta   90.00
_cell.angle_gamma   90.00
#
_symmetry.space_group_name_H-M   'P 1'
#
loop_
_entity.id
_entity.type
_entity.pdbx_description
1 polymer ?
#
loop_
_entity_poly.entity_id
_entity_poly.type
_entity_poly.pdbx_seq_one_letter_code
_entity_poly.pdbx_strand_id
1 'polypeptide(L)'
;MPPHFFEPKQKVNQEVYLEVFSNVVKPWIDTVASGRKYTFQQDSAPAHKAKTVQAWLKENVPHFWDPQTWPSNSPDLNPCDYYL
;
A
#
# COMPACT_ATOMS: atom_id res chain seq x y z
N MET A 1 -3.34 -7.03 -10.29
CA MET A 1 -1.92 -7.08 -10.67
C MET A 1 -1.44 -8.47 -10.28
N PRO A 2 -0.60 -9.16 -11.07
CA PRO A 2 0.10 -10.32 -10.52
C PRO A 2 0.91 -9.89 -9.27
N PRO A 3 1.18 -10.78 -8.31
CA PRO A 3 2.03 -10.45 -7.17
C PRO A 3 3.40 -9.94 -7.62
N HIS A 4 3.90 -8.90 -6.95
CA HIS A 4 5.28 -8.44 -7.10
C HIS A 4 6.15 -9.17 -6.09
N PHE A 5 7.17 -9.89 -6.57
CA PHE A 5 8.09 -10.64 -5.73
C PHE A 5 9.38 -9.84 -5.52
N PHE A 6 9.82 -9.77 -4.27
CA PHE A 6 11.10 -9.18 -3.91
C PHE A 6 12.22 -10.23 -4.01
N GLU A 7 13.45 -9.75 -4.18
CA GLU A 7 14.62 -10.63 -4.19
C GLU A 7 14.76 -11.37 -2.86
N PRO A 8 15.27 -12.62 -2.85
CA PRO A 8 15.46 -13.38 -1.62
C PRO A 8 16.27 -12.58 -0.59
N LYS A 9 15.74 -12.51 0.64
CA LYS A 9 16.32 -11.77 1.79
C LYS A 9 16.31 -10.24 1.66
N GLN A 10 15.71 -9.67 0.61
CA GLN A 10 15.51 -8.23 0.53
C GLN A 10 14.55 -7.78 1.64
N LYS A 11 15.00 -6.83 2.46
CA LYS A 11 14.13 -6.18 3.45
C LYS A 11 13.35 -5.06 2.78
N VAL A 12 12.03 -5.16 2.81
CA VAL A 12 11.14 -4.08 2.34
C VAL A 12 11.11 -2.98 3.40
N ASN A 13 11.90 -1.93 3.17
CA ASN A 13 11.84 -0.69 3.95
C ASN A 13 10.91 0.32 3.26
N GLN A 14 10.81 1.54 3.79
CA GLN A 14 9.96 2.59 3.24
C GLN A 14 10.34 3.02 1.82
N GLU A 15 11.63 2.93 1.44
CA GLU A 15 12.12 3.34 0.11
C GLU A 15 11.76 2.29 -0.93
N VAL A 16 12.08 1.02 -0.65
CA VAL A 16 11.70 -0.12 -1.50
C VAL A 16 10.19 -0.21 -1.66
N TYR A 17 9.44 0.03 -0.58
CA TYR A 17 7.98 0.07 -0.63
C TYR A 17 7.48 1.16 -1.58
N LEU A 18 7.99 2.40 -1.44
CA LEU A 18 7.61 3.50 -2.32
C LEU A 18 7.98 3.25 -3.78
N GLU A 19 9.15 2.69 -4.04
CA GLU A 19 9.60 2.38 -5.40
C GLU A 19 8.64 1.41 -6.09
N VAL A 20 8.27 0.32 -5.43
CA VAL A 20 7.28 -0.62 -5.98
C VAL A 20 5.91 0.04 -6.09
N PHE A 21 5.53 0.85 -5.13
CA PHE A 21 4.23 1.51 -5.14
C PHE A 21 4.10 2.50 -6.31
N SER A 22 5.09 3.35 -6.51
CA SER A 22 5.08 4.38 -7.54
C SER A 22 5.26 3.79 -8.95
N ASN A 23 6.11 2.78 -9.11
CA ASN A 23 6.47 2.25 -10.41
C ASN A 23 5.58 1.08 -10.87
N VAL A 24 4.97 0.34 -9.93
CA VAL A 24 4.23 -0.90 -10.24
C VAL A 24 2.77 -0.78 -9.82
N VAL A 25 2.51 -0.52 -8.54
CA VAL A 25 1.15 -0.59 -7.98
C VAL A 25 0.27 0.54 -8.50
N LYS A 26 0.73 1.80 -8.39
CA LYS A 26 -0.06 2.98 -8.77
C LYS A 26 -0.41 3.00 -10.27
N PRO A 27 0.53 2.75 -11.22
CA PRO A 27 0.18 2.68 -12.63
C PRO A 27 -0.84 1.58 -12.94
N TRP A 28 -0.72 0.43 -12.26
CA TRP A 28 -1.71 -0.64 -12.39
C TRP A 28 -3.08 -0.22 -11.85
N ILE A 29 -3.13 0.40 -10.66
CA ILE A 29 -4.38 0.91 -10.08
C ILE A 29 -5.02 1.93 -11.02
N ASP A 30 -4.26 2.88 -11.57
CA ASP A 30 -4.79 3.90 -12.48
C ASP A 30 -5.42 3.28 -13.73
N THR A 31 -4.81 2.21 -14.24
CA THR A 31 -5.33 1.45 -15.37
C THR A 31 -6.68 0.81 -15.03
N VAL A 32 -6.77 0.08 -13.91
CA VAL A 32 -8.01 -0.66 -13.54
C VAL A 32 -9.11 0.23 -12.95
N ALA A 33 -8.73 1.30 -12.26
CA ALA A 33 -9.67 2.30 -11.76
C ALA A 33 -10.30 3.06 -12.93
N SER A 34 -9.53 3.29 -14.02
CA SER A 34 -10.00 3.97 -15.24
C SER A 34 -10.68 5.31 -14.90
N GLY A 35 -10.04 6.09 -14.02
CA GLY A 35 -10.55 7.39 -13.55
C GLY A 35 -11.54 7.33 -12.38
N ARG A 36 -11.98 6.14 -11.95
CA ARG A 36 -12.84 6.00 -10.76
C ARG A 36 -12.04 6.29 -9.49
N LYS A 37 -12.67 6.96 -8.52
CA LYS A 37 -12.10 7.14 -7.18
C LYS A 37 -12.07 5.80 -6.44
N TYR A 38 -11.04 5.61 -5.63
CA TYR A 38 -10.85 4.44 -4.80
C TYR A 38 -10.33 4.84 -3.42
N THR A 39 -10.42 3.93 -2.47
CA THR A 39 -9.74 4.05 -1.17
C THR A 39 -8.68 2.98 -1.09
N PHE A 40 -7.43 3.38 -0.89
CA PHE A 40 -6.33 2.45 -0.68
C PHE A 40 -6.23 2.04 0.80
N GLN A 41 -6.09 0.74 1.05
CA GLN A 41 -5.99 0.17 2.38
C GLN A 41 -4.69 -0.64 2.48
N GLN A 42 -4.00 -0.48 3.61
CA GLN A 42 -2.74 -1.15 3.96
C GLN A 42 -2.69 -1.36 5.47
N ASP A 43 -1.91 -2.31 5.94
CA ASP A 43 -1.72 -2.57 7.36
C ASP A 43 -0.74 -1.57 8.02
N SER A 44 -0.52 -1.74 9.32
CA SER A 44 0.33 -0.88 10.14
C SER A 44 1.82 -1.25 10.13
N ALA A 45 2.31 -1.94 9.10
CA ALA A 45 3.73 -2.30 8.99
C ALA A 45 4.65 -1.06 9.04
N PRO A 46 5.88 -1.16 9.58
CA PRO A 46 6.75 0.00 9.76
C PRO A 46 7.02 0.80 8.48
N ALA A 47 7.18 0.12 7.34
CA ALA A 47 7.37 0.79 6.04
C ALA A 47 6.14 1.64 5.68
N HIS A 48 4.93 1.08 5.83
CA HIS A 48 3.68 1.75 5.47
C HIS A 48 3.41 2.98 6.33
N LYS A 49 3.78 2.95 7.61
CA LYS A 49 3.62 4.09 8.54
C LYS A 49 4.69 5.18 8.40
N ALA A 50 5.73 4.97 7.58
CA ALA A 50 6.78 5.96 7.41
C ALA A 50 6.21 7.29 6.88
N LYS A 51 6.68 8.41 7.43
CA LYS A 51 6.21 9.75 7.04
C LYS A 51 6.32 10.01 5.54
N THR A 52 7.38 9.48 4.91
CA THR A 52 7.60 9.58 3.47
C THR A 52 6.53 8.85 2.66
N VAL A 53 6.16 7.62 3.07
CA VAL A 53 5.09 6.84 2.44
C VAL A 53 3.74 7.55 2.58
N GLN A 54 3.45 8.02 3.78
CA GLN A 54 2.19 8.71 4.09
C GLN A 54 2.03 10.03 3.32
N ALA A 55 3.10 10.82 3.21
CA ALA A 55 3.10 12.04 2.42
C ALA A 55 2.87 11.74 0.92
N TRP A 56 3.56 10.73 0.39
CA TRP A 56 3.40 10.33 -0.99
C TRP A 56 1.96 9.86 -1.29
N LEU A 57 1.36 9.05 -0.42
CA LEU A 57 -0.03 8.60 -0.59
C LEU A 57 -1.00 9.79 -0.59
N LYS A 58 -0.83 10.74 0.32
CA LYS A 58 -1.65 11.95 0.38
C LYS A 58 -1.61 12.78 -0.92
N GLU A 59 -0.48 12.79 -1.61
CA GLU A 59 -0.29 13.53 -2.87
C GLU A 59 -0.78 12.75 -4.09
N ASN A 60 -0.69 11.41 -4.06
CA ASN A 60 -0.81 10.60 -5.27
C ASN A 60 -2.06 9.71 -5.34
N VAL A 61 -2.72 9.40 -4.22
CA VAL A 61 -3.93 8.57 -4.21
C VAL A 61 -5.15 9.39 -3.76
N PRO A 62 -6.35 9.14 -4.33
CA PRO A 62 -7.53 9.95 -4.04
C PRO A 62 -7.98 9.84 -2.58
N HIS A 63 -8.00 8.63 -2.04
CA HIS A 63 -8.29 8.35 -0.63
C HIS A 63 -7.44 7.17 -0.16
N PHE A 64 -7.04 7.17 1.11
CA PHE A 64 -6.39 6.03 1.74
C PHE A 64 -6.69 6.00 3.23
N TRP A 65 -6.52 4.83 3.85
CA TRP A 65 -6.57 4.69 5.30
C TRP A 65 -5.21 5.00 5.89
N ASP A 66 -5.14 6.12 6.61
CA ASP A 66 -3.95 6.51 7.33
C ASP A 66 -3.74 5.64 8.60
N PRO A 67 -2.57 5.73 9.25
CA PRO A 67 -2.26 4.94 10.44
C PRO A 67 -3.17 5.18 11.64
N GLN A 68 -3.96 6.26 11.66
CA GLN A 68 -4.94 6.53 12.72
C GLN A 68 -6.30 5.89 12.40
N THR A 69 -6.60 5.71 11.12
CA THR A 69 -7.84 5.08 10.64
C THR A 69 -7.79 3.56 10.78
N TRP A 70 -6.65 2.94 10.47
CA TRP A 70 -6.49 1.49 10.57
C TRP A 70 -6.17 1.03 12.00
N PRO A 71 -7.00 0.19 12.64
CA PRO A 71 -6.71 -0.31 13.98
C PRO A 71 -5.49 -1.24 13.96
N SER A 72 -4.61 -1.05 14.94
CA SER A 72 -3.40 -1.87 15.08
C SER A 72 -3.75 -3.30 15.51
N ASN A 73 -3.02 -4.28 14.99
CA ASN A 73 -3.20 -5.72 15.28
C ASN A 73 -4.61 -6.25 14.95
N SER A 74 -5.23 -5.74 13.88
CA SER A 74 -6.53 -6.19 13.40
C SER A 74 -6.40 -6.94 12.07
N PRO A 75 -5.77 -8.13 12.04
CA PRO A 75 -5.71 -8.93 10.83
C PRO A 75 -7.11 -9.31 10.37
N ASP A 76 -8.09 -9.48 11.28
CA ASP A 76 -9.55 -9.67 11.08
C ASP A 76 -10.22 -8.68 10.15
N LEU A 77 -9.65 -7.49 10.02
CA LEU A 77 -10.19 -6.46 9.15
C LEU A 77 -9.50 -6.42 7.77
N ASN A 78 -8.46 -7.23 7.55
CA ASN A 78 -7.65 -7.18 6.33
C ASN A 78 -8.07 -8.30 5.36
N PRO A 79 -8.69 -7.99 4.22
CA PRO A 79 -9.06 -9.00 3.24
C PRO A 79 -7.87 -9.83 2.76
N CYS A 80 -6.68 -9.23 2.69
CA CYS A 80 -5.46 -9.90 2.23
C CYS A 80 -4.92 -10.95 3.23
N ASP A 81 -5.29 -10.90 4.50
CA ASP A 81 -4.83 -11.86 5.52
C ASP A 81 -5.70 -13.13 5.61
N TYR A 82 -6.88 -13.12 4.97
CA TYR A 82 -7.81 -14.27 4.96
C TYR A 82 -7.92 -14.98 3.62
N TYR A 83 -7.31 -14.45 2.57
CA TYR A 83 -7.37 -15.05 1.25
C TYR A 83 -6.28 -16.15 1.12
N LEU A 84 -6.72 -17.41 1.00
CA LEU A 84 -5.88 -18.59 0.72
C LEU A 84 -5.70 -18.79 -0.79
#